data_AF-G1U6H5-F1
#
_entry.id   AF-G1U6H5-F1
#
_cell.length_a   1.000
_cell.length_b   1.000
_cell.length_c   1.000
_cell.angle_alpha   90.00
_cell.angle_beta   90.00
_cell.angle_gamma   90.00
#
_symmetry.space_group_name_H-M   'P 1'
#
loop_
_entity.id
_entity.type
_entity.pdbx_description
1 polymer ?
#
loop_
_entity_poly.entity_id
_entity_poly.type
_entity_poly.pdbx_seq_one_letter_code
_entity_poly.pdbx_strand_id
1 'polypeptide(L)'
;MGITDFEHMKAISRHTRELLGIEEPLFRRTIRLPYRDNIGLFLEQKAHTGAKSDSLTFSEFVKAARLQDYAPQRAALEENGACYTEP
;
A
#
# COMPACT_ATOMS: atom_id res chain seq x y z
N MET A 1 -3.98 -3.65 -22.14
CA MET A 1 -5.39 -3.22 -22.10
C MET A 1 -5.41 -1.74 -22.42
N GLY A 2 -5.96 -1.33 -23.56
CA GLY A 2 -5.91 0.07 -24.05
C GLY A 2 -6.85 1.00 -23.29
N ILE A 3 -6.66 1.14 -21.97
CA ILE A 3 -7.44 2.05 -21.14
C ILE A 3 -6.85 3.46 -21.30
N THR A 4 -7.65 4.38 -21.85
CA THR A 4 -7.22 5.75 -22.17
C THR A 4 -8.00 6.82 -21.39
N ASP A 5 -9.15 6.47 -20.82
CA ASP A 5 -9.99 7.38 -20.04
C ASP A 5 -9.52 7.45 -18.58
N PHE A 6 -9.32 8.67 -18.09
CA PHE A 6 -8.93 8.96 -16.72
C PHE A 6 -9.97 8.50 -15.69
N GLU A 7 -11.26 8.58 -15.99
CA GLU A 7 -12.31 8.13 -15.07
C GLU A 7 -12.26 6.62 -14.86
N HIS A 8 -12.00 5.86 -15.93
CA HIS A 8 -11.76 4.42 -15.83
C HIS A 8 -10.51 4.10 -15.01
N MET A 9 -9.42 4.86 -15.18
CA MET A 9 -8.20 4.68 -14.38
C MET A 9 -8.47 4.87 -12.88
N LYS A 10 -9.24 5.91 -12.50
CA LYS A 10 -9.66 6.12 -11.10
C LYS A 10 -10.53 4.99 -10.57
N ALA A 11 -11.53 4.56 -11.35
CA ALA A 11 -12.44 3.49 -10.95
C ALA A 11 -11.70 2.18 -10.69
N ILE A 12 -10.82 1.78 -11.62
CA ILE A 12 -9.98 0.59 -11.47
C ILE A 12 -9.11 0.73 -10.21
N SER A 13 -8.43 1.87 -10.04
CA SER A 13 -7.55 2.10 -8.90
C SER A 13 -8.29 2.03 -7.55
N ARG A 14 -9.52 2.55 -7.48
CA ARG A 14 -10.37 2.45 -6.29
C ARG A 14 -10.77 1.00 -6.02
N HIS A 15 -11.32 0.31 -7.01
CA HIS A 15 -11.82 -1.06 -6.83
C HIS A 15 -10.70 -2.06 -6.54
N THR A 16 -9.52 -1.89 -7.14
CA THR A 16 -8.34 -2.70 -6.79
C THR A 16 -7.96 -2.51 -5.32
N ARG A 17 -8.01 -1.28 -4.80
CA ARG A 17 -7.73 -1.03 -3.38
C ARG A 17 -8.75 -1.67 -2.45
N GLU A 18 -10.03 -1.56 -2.78
CA GLU A 18 -11.13 -2.20 -2.05
C GLU A 18 -10.95 -3.73 -2.01
N LEU A 19 -10.65 -4.34 -3.15
CA LEU A 19 -10.42 -5.79 -3.27
C LEU A 19 -9.22 -6.27 -2.45
N LEU A 20 -8.17 -5.46 -2.36
CA LEU A 20 -6.96 -5.76 -1.59
C LEU A 20 -7.06 -5.34 -0.12
N GLY A 21 -8.14 -4.63 0.28
CA GLY A 21 -8.30 -4.10 1.63
C GLY A 21 -7.24 -3.06 2.01
N ILE A 22 -6.72 -2.30 1.03
CA ILE A 22 -5.68 -1.28 1.25
C ILE A 22 -6.25 0.13 1.13
N GLU A 23 -5.65 1.07 1.87
CA GLU A 23 -6.06 2.48 1.85
C GLU A 23 -5.52 3.23 0.62
N GLU A 24 -6.10 4.41 0.34
CA GLU A 24 -5.56 5.33 -0.66
C GLU A 24 -4.12 5.73 -0.27
N PRO A 25 -3.11 5.49 -1.12
CA PRO A 25 -1.78 5.99 -0.84
C PRO A 25 -1.78 7.52 -0.92
N LEU A 26 -1.37 8.18 0.16
CA LEU A 26 -1.09 9.63 0.13
C LEU A 26 0.11 9.86 -0.81
N PHE A 27 -0.14 10.41 -2.00
CA PHE A 27 0.92 10.79 -2.96
C PHE A 27 1.88 11.86 -2.41
N ARG A 28 1.58 12.43 -1.24
CA ARG A 28 2.43 13.40 -0.50
C ARG A 28 3.18 12.78 0.70
N ARG A 29 3.26 11.45 0.81
CA ARG A 29 3.95 10.80 1.94
C ARG A 29 5.45 11.13 1.91
N THR A 30 5.96 11.71 2.99
CA THR A 30 7.40 12.00 3.15
C THR A 30 8.18 10.75 3.58
N ILE A 31 9.45 10.68 3.19
CA ILE A 31 10.41 9.63 3.60
C ILE A 31 10.67 9.61 5.12
N ARG A 32 10.28 10.67 5.84
CA ARG A 32 10.38 10.75 7.30
C ARG A 32 9.31 9.91 8.02
N LEU A 33 8.20 9.60 7.33
CA LEU A 33 7.13 8.79 7.92
C LEU A 33 7.59 7.32 8.02
N PRO A 34 7.11 6.57 9.02
CA PRO A 34 7.49 5.17 9.20
C PRO A 34 7.15 4.33 7.97
N TYR A 35 7.76 3.14 7.91
CA TYR A 35 7.51 2.18 6.82
C TYR A 35 6.01 1.92 6.63
N ARG A 36 5.64 1.66 5.37
CA ARG A 36 4.28 1.23 5.03
C ARG A 36 3.99 -0.14 5.64
N ASP A 37 2.70 -0.44 5.73
CA ASP A 37 2.17 -1.77 6.04
C ASP A 37 2.88 -2.84 5.21
N ASN A 38 3.03 -4.04 5.75
CA ASN A 38 3.74 -5.15 5.09
C ASN A 38 3.19 -5.44 3.68
N ILE A 39 1.89 -5.24 3.47
CA ILE A 39 1.24 -5.36 2.17
C ILE A 39 1.73 -4.30 1.18
N GLY A 40 1.88 -3.04 1.62
CA GLY A 40 2.39 -1.96 0.77
C GLY A 40 3.82 -2.23 0.31
N LEU A 41 4.69 -2.67 1.23
CA LEU A 41 6.07 -3.03 0.89
C LEU A 41 6.15 -4.22 -0.08
N PHE A 42 5.31 -5.23 0.11
CA PHE A 42 5.20 -6.35 -0.81
C PHE A 42 4.75 -5.93 -2.21
N LEU A 43 3.72 -5.08 -2.31
CA LEU A 43 3.19 -4.60 -3.59
C LEU A 43 4.20 -3.73 -4.33
N GLU A 44 5.02 -2.94 -3.63
CA GLU A 44 6.13 -2.18 -4.24
C GLU A 44 7.15 -3.11 -4.90
N GLN A 45 7.54 -4.20 -4.22
CA GLN A 45 8.47 -5.17 -4.80
C GLN A 45 7.82 -5.99 -5.94
N LYS A 46 6.54 -6.30 -5.82
CA LYS A 46 5.79 -7.09 -6.81
C LYS A 46 5.36 -6.29 -8.05
N ALA A 47 5.34 -4.96 -7.98
CA ALA A 47 4.98 -4.11 -9.11
C ALA A 47 6.01 -4.15 -10.26
N HIS A 48 7.23 -4.61 -10.00
CA HIS A 48 8.25 -4.80 -11.03
C HIS A 48 7.94 -5.99 -11.93
N THR A 49 8.35 -5.92 -13.20
CA THR A 49 8.20 -7.03 -14.15
C THR A 49 9.35 -8.03 -14.05
N GLY A 50 9.06 -9.32 -14.28
CA GLY A 50 10.05 -10.36 -14.49
C GLY A 50 9.88 -11.56 -13.57
N ALA A 51 10.55 -12.67 -13.91
CA ALA A 51 10.32 -13.97 -13.29
C ALA A 51 10.39 -13.98 -11.76
N LYS A 52 11.26 -13.13 -11.17
CA LYS A 52 11.40 -13.01 -9.72
C LYS A 52 10.18 -12.36 -9.06
N SER A 53 9.65 -11.30 -9.65
CA SER A 53 8.46 -10.61 -9.14
C SER A 53 7.20 -11.43 -9.36
N ASP A 54 7.13 -12.12 -10.50
CA ASP A 54 6.01 -13.00 -10.85
C ASP A 54 5.89 -14.18 -9.87
N SER A 55 7.03 -14.76 -9.46
CA SER A 55 7.06 -15.85 -8.49
C SER A 55 6.96 -15.38 -7.03
N LEU A 56 7.07 -14.08 -6.74
CA LEU A 56 7.09 -13.58 -5.37
C LEU A 56 5.72 -13.73 -4.70
N THR A 57 5.68 -14.50 -3.62
CA THR A 57 4.50 -14.65 -2.77
C THR A 57 4.59 -13.79 -1.52
N PHE A 58 3.43 -13.39 -0.97
CA PHE A 58 3.39 -12.55 0.23
C PHE A 58 4.00 -13.25 1.46
N SER A 59 3.75 -14.55 1.62
CA SER A 59 4.26 -15.32 2.76
C SER A 59 5.79 -15.46 2.72
N GLU A 60 6.37 -15.68 1.55
CA GLU A 60 7.83 -15.70 1.37
C GLU A 60 8.44 -14.33 1.64
N PHE A 61 7.81 -13.26 1.16
CA PHE A 61 8.23 -11.89 1.41
C PHE A 61 8.29 -11.59 2.92
N VAL A 62 7.22 -11.88 3.66
CA VAL A 62 7.15 -11.64 5.11
C VAL A 62 8.20 -12.45 5.87
N LYS A 63 8.44 -13.70 5.47
CA LYS A 63 9.50 -14.55 6.05
C LYS A 63 10.89 -14.02 5.77
N ALA A 64 11.19 -13.69 4.52
CA ALA A 64 12.51 -13.23 4.09
C ALA A 64 12.86 -11.86 4.71
N ALA A 65 11.90 -10.94 4.75
CA ALA A 65 12.06 -9.61 5.31
C ALA A 65 11.97 -9.56 6.84
N ARG A 66 11.71 -10.70 7.50
CA ARG A 66 11.51 -10.81 8.96
C ARG A 66 10.45 -9.84 9.49
N LEU A 67 9.39 -9.63 8.70
CA LEU A 67 8.29 -8.69 9.03
C LEU A 67 7.19 -9.33 9.90
N GLN A 68 7.41 -10.54 10.41
CA GLN A 68 6.44 -11.28 11.23
C GLN A 68 6.12 -10.54 12.55
N ASP A 69 7.08 -9.77 13.06
CA ASP A 69 6.95 -9.03 14.32
C ASP A 69 6.54 -7.56 14.12
N TYR A 70 6.42 -7.10 12.87
CA TYR A 70 6.08 -5.73 12.53
C TYR A 70 4.59 -5.62 12.23
N ALA A 71 3.78 -5.57 13.28
CA ALA A 71 2.43 -5.00 13.20
C ALA A 71 2.57 -3.50 13.47
N PRO A 72 2.52 -2.60 12.47
CA PRO A 72 2.40 -1.19 12.78
C PRO A 72 1.11 -1.03 13.59
N GLN A 73 1.20 -0.39 14.76
CA GLN A 73 0.06 -0.14 15.64
C GLN A 73 -0.96 0.79 14.95
N ARG A 74 -1.72 0.27 13.98
CA ARG A 74 -2.90 0.95 13.41
C ARG A 74 -3.97 1.18 14.48
N ALA A 75 -3.94 0.43 15.58
CA ALA A 75 -4.85 0.58 16.70
C ALA A 75 -4.55 1.78 17.64
N ALA A 76 -3.39 2.44 17.55
CA ALA A 76 -3.02 3.49 18.50
C ALA A 76 -3.30 4.93 18.01
N LEU A 77 -3.71 5.11 16.74
CA LEU A 77 -3.91 6.45 16.16
C LEU A 77 -5.38 6.80 15.87
N GLU A 78 -6.33 5.87 16.04
CA GLU A 78 -7.77 6.18 15.90
C GLU A 78 -8.32 7.05 17.05
N GLU A 79 -7.53 7.36 18.09
CA GLU A 79 -7.97 8.22 19.21
C GLU A 79 -7.61 9.72 19.07
N ASN A 80 -6.91 10.15 18.01
CA ASN A 80 -6.56 11.56 17.86
C ASN A 80 -7.04 12.13 16.53
N GLY A 81 -8.34 12.41 16.48
CA GLY A 81 -8.94 13.26 15.47
C GLY A 81 -8.27 14.64 15.47
N ALA A 82 -7.46 14.90 14.45
CA ALA A 82 -6.98 16.24 14.13
C ALA A 82 -7.48 16.60 12.72
N CYS A 83 -8.57 17.34 12.71
CA CYS A 83 -9.06 18.10 11.57
C CYS A 83 -7.98 19.10 11.16
N TYR A 84 -7.48 19.05 9.92
CA TYR A 84 -6.67 20.13 9.37
C TYR A 84 -7.58 21.02 8.51
N THR A 85 -8.08 22.09 9.12
CA THR A 85 -8.53 23.30 8.41
C THR A 85 -7.29 24.07 7.93
N GLU A 86 -7.16 24.29 6.63
CA GLU A 86 -6.16 25.22 6.08
C GLU A 86 -6.76 26.64 5.97
N PRO A 87 -5.93 27.71 6.11
CA PRO A 87 -6.37 29.11 6.14
C PRO A 87 -6.80 29.70 4.79
#